data_AF-A0A0V0PWW3-F1
#
_entry.id   AF-A0A0V0PWW3-F1
#
_cell.length_a   1.000
_cell.length_b   1.000
_cell.length_c   1.000
_cell.angle_alpha   90.00
_cell.angle_beta   90.00
_cell.angle_gamma   90.00
#
_symmetry.space_group_name_H-M   'P 1'
#
loop_
_entity.id
_entity.type
_entity.pdbx_description
1 polymer ?
#
loop_
_entity_poly.entity_id
_entity_poly.type
_entity_poly.pdbx_seq_one_letter_code
_entity_poly.pdbx_strand_id
1 'polypeptide(L)' 'MEVALDASLSLEARRSILMNWAYTEYLQDLASTEGMPENQRESQLAEVERALLALEAAVAADGMYPPVEAGRAA' A
#
# COMPACT_ATOMS: atom_id res chain seq x y z
N MET A 1 -2.64 5.00 5.34
CA MET A 1 -2.99 5.61 4.05
C MET A 1 -4.36 5.19 3.58
N GLU A 2 -5.17 6.14 3.13
CA GLU A 2 -6.56 5.92 2.69
C GLU A 2 -6.67 4.90 1.54
N VAL A 3 -5.76 4.97 0.56
CA VAL A 3 -5.73 4.06 -0.60
C VAL A 3 -5.68 2.58 -0.19
N ALA A 4 -4.98 2.21 0.88
CA ALA A 4 -4.89 0.82 1.32
C ALA A 4 -6.25 0.28 1.84
N LEU A 5 -7.07 1.17 2.40
CA LEU A 5 -8.36 0.86 3.01
C LEU A 5 -9.54 1.05 2.04
N ASP A 6 -9.31 1.63 0.87
CA ASP A 6 -10.36 1.92 -0.11
C ASP A 6 -10.87 0.62 -0.77
N ALA A 7 -11.98 0.11 -0.24
CA ALA A 7 -12.64 -1.09 -0.75
C ALA A 7 -13.34 -0.88 -2.11
N SER A 8 -13.46 0.35 -2.60
CA SER A 8 -13.96 0.61 -3.96
C SER A 8 -12.93 0.26 -5.04
N LEU A 9 -11.66 0.14 -4.65
CA LEU A 9 -10.55 -0.25 -5.52
C LEU A 9 -10.28 -1.76 -5.45
N SER A 10 -10.00 -2.36 -6.60
CA SER A 10 -9.48 -3.73 -6.64
C SER A 10 -8.17 -3.83 -5.86
N LEU A 11 -7.85 -5.03 -5.35
CA LEU A 11 -6.58 -5.27 -4.66
C LEU A 11 -5.38 -4.89 -5.53
N GLU A 12 -5.43 -5.25 -6.81
CA GLU A 12 -4.38 -4.89 -7.78
C GLU A 12 -4.25 -3.37 -7.93
N ALA A 13 -5.36 -2.64 -8.04
CA ALA A 13 -5.33 -1.18 -8.12
C ALA A 13 -4.69 -0.55 -6.86
N ARG A 14 -5.06 -1.01 -5.66
CA ARG A 14 -4.46 -0.54 -4.41
C ARG A 14 -2.96 -0.80 -4.35
N ARG A 15 -2.51 -2.00 -4.76
CA ARG A 15 -1.07 -2.34 -4.86
C ARG A 15 -0.34 -1.44 -5.84
N SER A 16 -0.87 -1.28 -7.06
CA SER A 16 -0.23 -0.46 -8.10
C SER A 16 -0.12 1.00 -7.69
N ILE A 17 -1.14 1.58 -7.05
CA ILE A 17 -1.09 2.96 -6.57
C ILE A 17 -0.02 3.13 -5.50
N LEU A 18 0.02 2.23 -4.50
CA LEU A 18 1.04 2.29 -3.44
C LEU A 18 2.46 2.10 -3.98
N MET A 19 2.67 1.16 -4.92
CA MET A 19 3.98 0.97 -5.56
C MET A 19 4.42 2.18 -6.38
N ASN A 20 3.53 2.76 -7.18
CA ASN A 20 3.82 3.95 -7.97
C ASN A 20 4.14 5.16 -7.07
N TRP A 21 3.43 5.28 -5.95
CA TRP A 21 3.72 6.32 -4.97
C TRP A 21 5.11 6.10 -4.34
N ALA A 22 5.42 4.89 -3.88
CA ALA A 22 6.75 4.58 -3.32
C ALA A 22 7.88 4.91 -4.30
N TYR A 23 7.71 4.56 -5.58
CA TYR A 23 8.67 4.87 -6.62
C TYR A 23 8.82 6.39 -6.86
N THR A 24 7.70 7.12 -6.82
CA THR A 24 7.71 8.59 -6.94
C THR A 24 8.43 9.26 -5.77
N GLU A 25 8.18 8.84 -4.53
CA GLU A 25 8.89 9.37 -3.35
C GLU A 25 10.40 9.05 -3.44
N TYR A 26 10.75 7.84 -3.86
CA TYR A 26 12.15 7.44 -4.05
C TYR A 26 12.88 8.34 -5.06
N LEU A 27 12.26 8.62 -6.21
CA LEU A 27 12.85 9.50 -7.21
C LEU A 27 12.99 10.94 -6.72
N GLN A 28 12.03 11.42 -5.91
CA GLN A 28 12.09 12.75 -5.32
C GLN A 28 13.19 12.87 -4.27
N ASP A 29 13.37 11.85 -3.44
CA ASP A 29 14.44 11.77 -2.44
C ASP A 29 15.82 11.71 -3.09
N LEU A 30 15.96 10.92 -4.16
CA LEU A 30 17.17 10.82 -4.96
C LEU A 30 17.53 12.18 -5.58
N ALA A 31 16.55 12.84 -6.23
CA ALA A 31 16.76 14.17 -6.82
C ALA A 31 17.12 15.25 -5.79
N SER A 32 16.57 15.15 -4.57
CA SER A 32 16.89 16.09 -3.48
C SER A 32 18.31 15.89 -2.94
N THR A 33 18.77 14.64 -2.88
CA THR A 33 20.13 14.27 -2.42
C THR A 33 21.21 14.68 -3.43
N GLU A 34 20.88 14.76 -4.72
CA GLU A 34 21.82 15.04 -5.82
C GLU A 34 22.07 16.54 -6.13
N GLY A 35 21.49 17.49 -5.39
CA GLY A 35 22.00 18.87 -5.42
C GLY A 35 21.02 20.03 -5.40
N MET A 36 19.76 19.87 -4.98
CA MET A 36 18.86 21.00 -4.72
C MET A 36 18.14 20.79 -3.38
N PRO A 37 18.49 21.53 -2.31
CA PRO A 37 17.85 21.40 -1.00
C PRO A 37 16.48 22.11 -0.95
N GLU A 38 15.78 22.22 -2.09
CA GLU A 38 14.66 23.16 -2.22
C GLU A 38 13.44 22.78 -1.40
N ASN A 39 13.33 21.56 -0.89
CA ASN A 39 12.16 21.20 -0.10
C ASN A 39 12.61 20.30 1.05
N GLN A 40 12.60 20.84 2.28
CA GLN A 40 12.65 20.09 3.55
C GLN A 40 11.42 19.19 3.74
N ARG A 41 10.94 18.58 2.65
CA ARG A 41 9.76 17.74 2.64
C ARG A 41 10.15 16.43 3.30
N GLU A 42 9.41 16.07 4.34
CA GLU A 42 9.51 14.74 4.92
C GLU A 42 9.07 13.70 3.88
N SER A 43 9.97 12.76 3.59
CA SER A 43 9.68 11.65 2.69
C SER A 43 8.53 10.81 3.25
N GLN A 44 7.52 10.55 2.42
CA GLN A 44 6.40 9.70 2.82
C GLN A 44 6.67 8.21 2.54
N LEU A 45 7.86 7.85 2.06
CA LEU A 45 8.22 6.49 1.66
C LEU A 45 7.95 5.46 2.77
N ALA A 46 8.30 5.78 4.02
CA ALA A 46 8.06 4.91 5.16
C ALA A 46 6.56 4.70 5.46
N GLU A 47 5.71 5.68 5.16
CA GLU A 47 4.27 5.53 5.31
C GLU A 47 3.69 4.65 4.21
N VAL A 48 4.14 4.85 2.97
CA VAL A 48 3.73 4.03 1.81
C VAL A 48 4.14 2.57 2.00
N GLU A 49 5.35 2.33 2.50
CA GLU A 49 5.83 0.98 2.82
C GLU A 49 4.94 0.30 3.87
N ARG A 50 4.65 0.99 4.99
CA ARG A 50 3.75 0.46 6.03
C ARG A 50 2.35 0.16 5.47
N ALA A 51 1.83 1.01 4.60
CA ALA A 51 0.52 0.81 3.99
C ALA A 51 0.51 -0.42 3.06
N LEU A 52 1.57 -0.62 2.28
CA LEU A 52 1.71 -1.80 1.42
C LEU A 52 1.84 -3.07 2.25
N LEU A 53 2.67 -3.08 3.29
CA LEU A 53 2.80 -4.21 4.21
C LEU A 53 1.49 -4.57 4.90
N ALA A 54 0.74 -3.56 5.36
CA ALA A 54 -0.57 -3.78 5.99
C ALA A 54 -1.60 -4.34 5.00
N LEU A 55 -1.58 -3.87 3.73
CA LEU A 55 -2.43 -4.39 2.67
C LEU A 55 -2.13 -5.88 2.40
N GLU A 56 -0.85 -6.24 2.25
CA GLU A 56 -0.45 -7.63 2.02
C GLU A 56 -0.77 -8.54 3.20
N ALA A 57 -0.58 -8.06 4.43
CA ALA A 57 -0.94 -8.80 5.64
C ALA A 57 -2.46 -9.07 5.71
N ALA A 58 -3.29 -8.08 5.34
CA ALA A 58 -4.74 -8.24 5.31
C ALA A 58 -5.17 -9.26 4.24
N VAL A 59 -4.56 -9.23 3.06
CA VAL A 59 -4.83 -10.23 1.99
C VAL A 59 -4.42 -11.63 2.43
N ALA A 60 -3.26 -11.77 3.07
CA ALA A 60 -2.81 -13.06 3.60
C ALA A 60 -3.76 -13.59 4.67
N ALA A 61 -4.30 -12.72 5.54
CA ALA A 61 -5.28 -13.10 6.56
C ALA A 61 -6.62 -13.53 5.95
N ASP A 62 -7.09 -12.83 4.90
CA ASP A 62 -8.33 -13.16 4.17
C ASP A 62 -8.24 -14.52 3.46
N GLY A 63 -7.08 -14.84 2.88
CA GLY A 63 -6.83 -16.14 2.26
C GLY A 63 -6.60 -17.30 3.25
N MET A 64 -6.32 -17.02 4.53
CA MET A 64 -5.98 -18.04 5.54
C MET A 64 -7.24 -18.66 6.20
N TYR A 65 -8.39 -17.99 6.13
CA TYR A 65 -9.67 -18.56 6.58
C TYR A 65 -10.50 -18.97 5.36
N PRO A 66 -10.68 -20.28 5.08
CA PRO A 66 -11.67 -20.68 4.09
C PRO A 66 -13.06 -20.21 4.56
N PRO A 67 -13.98 -19.85 3.63
CA PRO A 67 -15.33 -19.51 4.02
C PRO A 67 -15.91 -20.71 4.75
N VAL A 68 -16.27 -20.50 6.02
CA VAL A 68 -17.09 -21.47 6.74
C VAL A 68 -18.45 -21.48 6.03
N GLU A 69 -18.58 -22.37 5.05
CA GLU A 69 -19.87 -22.74 4.45
C GLU A 69 -20.76 -23.22 5.61
N ALA A 70 -21.53 -22.28 6.15
CA ALA A 70 -22.46 -22.51 7.23
C ALA A 70 -23.47 -23.55 6.75
N GLY A 71 -23.48 -24.70 7.42
CA GLY A 71 -24.36 -25.80 7.11
C GLY A 71 -25.81 -25.35 6.91
N ARG A 72 -26.36 -25.67 5.74
CA ARG A 72 -27.81 -25.84 5.52
C ARG A 72 -28.07 -26.59 4.23
N ALA A 73 -28.29 -27.89 4.36
CA ALA A 73 -29.25 -28.67 3.60
C ALA A 73 -29.53 -29.90 4.49
N ALA A 74 -30.55 -29.82 5.35
CA ALA A 74 -31.93 -30.21 5.07
C ALA A 74 -32.05 -31.74 4.94
#